data_AF-A0A060YYA4-F1
#
_entry.id   AF-A0A060YYA4-F1
#
_cell.length_a   1.000
_cell.length_b   1.000
_cell.length_c   1.000
_cell.angle_alpha   90.00
_cell.angle_beta   90.00
_cell.angle_gamma   90.00
#
_symmetry.space_group_name_H-M   'P 1'
#
loop_
_entity.id
_entity.type
_entity.pdbx_description
1 polymer ?
#
loop_
_entity_poly.entity_id
_entity_poly.type
_entity_poly.pdbx_seq_one_letter_code
_entity_poly.pdbx_strand_id
1 'polypeptide(L)'
;MVCLFSLCLSKSCPLQDLLAVDAPKRHKMSVHVLSREMDSCPVVGEFPAQNDVNLAPAPSLPQPTLVQDMTEFKRSLPLFPLAKPFTHINFMAAKL
;
A
#
# COMPACT_ATOMS: atom_id res chain seq x y z
N MET A 1 -4.19 14.64 -11.09
CA MET A 1 -3.13 14.33 -10.11
C MET A 1 -3.63 13.21 -9.21
N VAL A 2 -3.20 11.97 -9.42
CA VAL A 2 -3.63 10.82 -8.61
C VAL A 2 -2.60 10.62 -7.50
N CYS A 3 -2.92 11.04 -6.28
CA CYS A 3 -2.03 10.83 -5.14
C CYS A 3 -2.08 9.34 -4.73
N LEU A 4 -1.14 8.55 -5.26
CA LEU A 4 -1.00 7.14 -4.92
C LEU A 4 -0.34 7.01 -3.53
N PHE A 5 -1.15 7.03 -2.46
CA PHE A 5 -0.66 6.68 -1.13
C PHE A 5 -0.40 5.17 -1.06
N SER A 6 0.85 4.77 -1.26
CA SER A 6 1.30 3.39 -1.00
C SER A 6 1.64 3.25 0.48
N LEU A 7 0.72 2.72 1.28
CA LEU A 7 0.98 2.42 2.70
C LEU A 7 1.95 1.23 2.80
N CYS A 8 3.22 1.51 3.08
CA CYS A 8 4.22 0.51 3.47
C CYS A 8 4.42 0.58 4.99
N LEU A 9 3.74 -0.29 5.72
CA LEU A 9 3.80 -0.39 7.17
C LEU A 9 4.97 -1.30 7.62
N SER A 10 6.24 -0.86 7.48
CA SER A 10 7.36 -1.34 8.34
C SER A 10 8.67 -0.58 8.05
N LYS A 11 9.48 -0.30 9.10
CA LYS A 11 10.70 0.53 9.05
C LYS A 11 11.98 -0.22 8.61
N SER A 12 11.86 -1.42 8.05
CA SER A 12 13.00 -2.23 7.59
C SER A 12 12.61 -3.21 6.48
N CYS A 13 11.94 -2.73 5.42
CA CYS A 13 11.51 -3.59 4.31
C CYS A 13 12.67 -4.01 3.40
N PRO A 14 13.00 -5.31 3.27
CA PRO A 14 13.71 -5.81 2.09
C PRO A 14 12.90 -5.49 0.83
N LEU A 15 13.50 -4.71 -0.09
CA LEU A 15 12.85 -4.21 -1.31
C LEU A 15 12.27 -5.35 -2.15
N GLN A 16 13.03 -6.43 -2.34
CA GLN A 16 12.67 -7.57 -3.19
C GLN A 16 11.53 -8.41 -2.62
N ASP A 17 11.40 -8.50 -1.29
CA ASP A 17 10.37 -9.34 -0.68
C ASP A 17 9.04 -8.61 -0.48
N LEU A 18 9.07 -7.29 -0.29
CA LEU A 18 7.90 -6.52 0.18
C LEU A 18 7.44 -5.40 -0.75
N LEU A 19 8.33 -4.85 -1.61
CA LEU A 19 8.07 -3.58 -2.31
C LEU A 19 8.18 -3.65 -3.84
N ALA A 20 9.05 -4.50 -4.36
CA ALA A 20 9.23 -4.73 -5.81
C ALA A 20 7.90 -5.11 -6.48
N VAL A 21 7.79 -4.91 -7.80
CA VAL A 21 6.51 -5.06 -8.49
C VAL A 21 5.91 -6.46 -8.32
N ASP A 22 6.79 -7.44 -8.41
CA ASP A 22 6.64 -8.89 -8.32
C ASP A 22 7.01 -9.46 -6.93
N ALA A 23 7.18 -8.59 -5.92
CA ALA A 23 7.51 -9.01 -4.57
C ALA A 23 6.44 -9.97 -4.00
N PRO A 24 6.82 -11.16 -3.49
CA PRO A 24 5.86 -12.20 -3.10
C PRO A 24 5.01 -11.83 -1.89
N LYS A 25 5.46 -10.90 -1.04
CA LYS A 25 4.75 -10.42 0.16
C LYS A 25 4.30 -8.96 0.01
N ARG A 26 4.11 -8.50 -1.22
CA ARG A 26 3.66 -7.14 -1.52
C ARG A 26 2.18 -6.98 -1.15
N HIS A 27 1.89 -6.16 -0.16
CA HIS A 27 0.52 -5.78 0.21
C HIS A 27 0.32 -4.30 -0.14
N LYS A 28 -0.33 -4.02 -1.28
CA LYS A 28 -0.54 -2.65 -1.78
C LYS A 28 -2.03 -2.31 -1.78
N MET A 29 -2.36 -1.14 -1.25
CA MET A 29 -3.67 -0.51 -1.35
C MET A 29 -3.47 0.92 -1.84
N SER A 30 -4.36 1.39 -2.70
CA SER A 30 -4.36 2.77 -3.22
C SER A 30 -5.73 3.40 -3.08
N VAL A 31 -5.76 4.68 -2.75
CA VAL A 31 -6.97 5.49 -2.71
C VAL A 31 -6.84 6.57 -3.78
N HIS A 32 -7.80 6.61 -4.71
CA HIS A 32 -7.82 7.63 -5.75
C HIS A 32 -8.95 8.62 -5.44
N VAL A 33 -8.59 9.89 -5.29
CA VAL A 33 -9.56 10.99 -5.15
C VAL A 33 -9.55 11.75 -6.48
N LEU A 34 -10.70 11.82 -7.14
CA LEU A 34 -10.82 12.47 -8.44
C LEU A 34 -11.06 13.97 -8.29
N SER A 35 -10.52 14.74 -9.24
CA SER A 35 -10.88 16.15 -9.39
C SER A 35 -12.35 16.29 -9.78
N ARG A 36 -12.94 17.47 -9.56
CA ARG A 36 -14.35 17.72 -9.89
C ARG A 36 -14.63 17.59 -11.38
N GLU A 37 -13.64 17.91 -12.21
CA GLU A 37 -13.70 17.92 -13.66
C GLU A 37 -13.44 16.52 -14.27
N MET A 38 -13.25 15.49 -13.44
CA MET A 38 -12.89 14.15 -13.89
C MET A 38 -14.01 13.16 -13.58
N ASP A 39 -14.62 12.62 -14.64
CA ASP A 39 -15.82 11.77 -14.53
C ASP A 39 -15.52 10.38 -13.94
N SER A 40 -14.34 9.83 -14.22
CA SER A 40 -13.94 8.50 -13.73
C SER A 40 -12.43 8.34 -13.63
N CYS A 41 -11.99 7.34 -12.86
CA CYS A 41 -10.59 6.95 -12.81
C CYS A 41 -10.29 6.02 -14.01
N PRO A 42 -9.24 6.30 -14.81
CA PRO A 42 -8.87 5.44 -15.92
C PRO A 42 -8.44 4.05 -15.45
N VAL A 43 -8.61 3.04 -16.32
CA VAL A 43 -8.21 1.67 -16.04
C VAL A 43 -6.68 1.60 -15.91
N VAL A 44 -6.21 0.90 -14.88
CA VAL A 44 -4.76 0.68 -14.66
C VAL A 44 -4.20 -0.09 -15.86
N GLY A 45 -3.27 0.52 -16.58
CA GLY A 45 -2.67 -0.06 -17.79
C GLY A 45 -3.07 0.63 -19.09
N GLU A 46 -4.14 1.44 -19.10
CA GLU A 46 -4.54 2.28 -20.23
C GLU A 46 -4.04 3.73 -20.10
N PHE A 47 -2.93 3.94 -19.40
CA PHE A 47 -2.21 5.19 -19.59
C PHE A 47 -1.50 5.08 -20.93
N PRO A 48 -1.80 5.94 -21.93
CA PRO A 48 -0.97 5.98 -23.12
C PRO A 48 0.46 6.18 -22.64
N ALA A 49 1.34 5.27 -23.05
CA ALA A 49 2.75 5.40 -22.77
C ALA A 49 3.18 6.78 -23.26
N GLN A 50 3.43 7.69 -22.31
CA GLN A 50 4.28 8.86 -22.48
C GLN A 50 3.77 9.89 -23.52
N ASN A 51 2.99 10.87 -23.06
CA ASN A 51 3.14 12.22 -23.62
C ASN A 51 4.25 12.93 -22.86
N ASP A 52 5.50 12.52 -23.11
CA ASP A 52 6.74 13.32 -23.06
C ASP A 52 7.96 12.38 -23.08
N VAL A 53 8.87 12.61 -24.04
CA VAL A 53 9.91 11.69 -24.53
C VAL A 53 11.08 11.46 -23.54
N ASN A 54 10.96 11.85 -22.27
CA ASN A 54 12.08 11.86 -21.33
C ASN A 54 11.78 11.27 -19.93
N LEU A 55 10.75 10.42 -19.83
CA LEU A 55 10.42 9.73 -18.59
C LEU A 55 10.95 8.30 -18.61
N ALA A 56 11.44 7.83 -17.47
CA ALA A 56 11.75 6.42 -17.30
C ALA A 56 10.48 5.58 -17.55
N PRO A 57 10.60 4.43 -18.23
CA PRO A 57 9.45 3.59 -18.53
C PRO A 57 8.77 3.14 -17.23
N ALA A 58 7.46 3.30 -17.17
CA ALA A 58 6.67 2.77 -16.07
C ALA A 58 6.59 1.24 -16.17
N PRO A 59 6.72 0.51 -15.07
CA PRO A 59 6.51 -0.93 -15.08
C PRO A 59 5.04 -1.25 -15.38
N SER A 60 4.80 -2.38 -16.04
CA SER A 60 3.45 -2.94 -16.15
C SER A 60 2.91 -3.26 -14.76
N LEU A 61 1.66 -2.86 -14.50
CA LEU A 61 0.99 -3.10 -13.21
C LEU A 61 -0.12 -4.14 -13.39
N PRO A 62 -0.37 -5.00 -12.38
CA PRO A 62 -1.52 -5.89 -12.41
C PRO A 62 -2.84 -5.12 -12.31
N GLN A 63 -3.92 -5.71 -12.83
CA GLN A 63 -5.26 -5.16 -12.69
C GLN A 63 -5.67 -5.13 -11.20
N PRO A 64 -6.12 -3.98 -10.67
CA PRO A 64 -6.54 -3.90 -9.27
C PRO A 64 -7.94 -4.49 -9.08
N THR A 65 -8.16 -5.08 -7.92
CA THR A 65 -9.52 -5.34 -7.40
C THR A 65 -10.09 -4.04 -6.85
N LEU A 66 -11.20 -3.56 -7.41
CA LEU A 66 -11.87 -2.35 -6.95
C LEU A 66 -12.67 -2.63 -5.68
N VAL A 67 -12.46 -1.82 -4.65
CA VAL A 67 -13.24 -1.86 -3.42
C VAL A 67 -14.54 -1.09 -3.65
N GLN A 68 -15.67 -1.80 -3.67
CA GLN A 68 -17.00 -1.21 -3.83
C GLN A 68 -17.67 -0.93 -2.49
N ASP A 69 -17.54 -1.84 -1.52
CA ASP A 69 -18.06 -1.69 -0.17
C ASP A 69 -16.94 -1.84 0.88
N MET A 70 -16.80 -0.82 1.74
CA MET A 70 -15.74 -0.78 2.75
C MET A 70 -15.94 -1.80 3.88
N THR A 71 -17.20 -2.16 4.17
CA THR A 71 -17.55 -3.11 5.22
C THR A 71 -17.27 -4.53 4.75
N GLU A 72 -17.70 -4.88 3.53
CA GLU A 72 -17.38 -6.15 2.91
C GLU A 72 -15.87 -6.33 2.79
N PHE A 73 -15.17 -5.31 2.27
CA PHE A 73 -13.72 -5.33 2.16
C PHE A 73 -13.04 -5.59 3.50
N LYS A 74 -13.40 -4.84 4.57
CA LYS A 74 -12.83 -5.03 5.91
C LYS A 74 -13.15 -6.41 6.50
N ARG A 75 -14.37 -6.93 6.29
CA ARG A 75 -14.78 -8.24 6.80
C ARG A 75 -14.09 -9.40 6.08
N SER A 76 -13.70 -9.21 4.83
CA SER A 76 -13.05 -10.24 4.01
C SER A 76 -11.56 -10.46 4.35
N LEU A 77 -10.93 -9.54 5.07
CA LEU A 77 -9.49 -9.56 5.36
C LEU A 77 -9.20 -9.82 6.84
N PRO A 78 -8.07 -10.51 7.14
CA PRO A 78 -7.64 -10.68 8.51
C PRO A 78 -7.16 -9.35 9.13
N LEU A 79 -7.31 -9.23 10.44
CA LEU A 79 -6.73 -8.14 11.22
C LEU A 79 -5.36 -8.55 11.75
N PHE A 80 -4.38 -7.65 11.67
CA PHE A 80 -3.11 -7.86 12.35
C PHE A 80 -3.31 -7.92 13.87
N PRO A 81 -2.50 -8.71 14.59
CA PRO A 81 -2.50 -8.70 16.04
C PRO A 81 -2.13 -7.30 16.55
N LEU A 82 -2.64 -6.97 17.72
CA LEU A 82 -2.23 -5.75 18.43
C LEU A 82 -0.74 -5.86 18.77
N ALA A 83 -0.01 -4.76 18.60
CA ALA A 83 1.38 -4.69 19.03
C ALA A 83 1.46 -5.00 20.54
N LYS A 84 2.47 -5.79 20.93
CA LYS A 84 2.70 -6.07 22.34
C LYS A 84 2.94 -4.76 23.08
N PRO A 85 2.33 -4.54 24.26
CA PRO A 85 2.64 -3.38 25.08
C PRO A 85 4.14 -3.39 25.42
N PHE A 86 4.73 -2.21 25.53
CA PHE A 86 6.13 -2.05 25.95
C PHE A 86 6.29 -2.35 27.46
N THR A 87 6.00 -3.57 27.90
CA THR A 87 6.41 -4.04 29.23
C THR A 87 7.84 -4.55 29.15
N HIS A 88 8.78 -3.66 28.82
CA HIS A 88 10.13 -3.81 29.33
C HIS A 88 10.09 -3.31 30.78
N ILE A 89 9.45 -4.10 31.64
CA ILE A 89 9.64 -3.97 33.08
C ILE A 89 11.11 -4.31 33.26
N ASN A 90 11.95 -3.29 33.27
CA ASN A 90 13.26 -3.41 33.85
C ASN A 90 13.04 -4.10 35.17
N PHE A 91 13.63 -5.28 35.28
CA PHE A 91 13.91 -5.98 36.51
C PHE A 91 14.69 -5.00 37.38
N MET A 92 13.99 -4.03 37.98
CA MET A 92 14.48 -3.21 39.07
C MET A 92 14.78 -4.24 40.13
N ALA A 93 16.06 -4.60 40.17
CA ALA A 93 16.64 -5.39 41.22
C ALA A 93 16.05 -4.86 42.53
N ALA A 94 15.18 -5.67 43.13
CA ALA A 94 14.87 -5.54 44.54
C ALA A 94 16.21 -5.76 45.25
N LYS A 95 16.90 -4.66 45.54
CA LYS A 95 17.98 -4.63 46.51
C LYS A 95 17.33 -4.22 47.82
N LEU A 96 16.94 -5.22 48.60
CA LEU A 96 16.91 -5.10 50.06
C LEU A 96 18.35 -5.22 50.56
#